data_AF-X1RHG0-F1
#
_entry.id   AF-X1RHG0-F1
#
_cell.length_a   1.000
_cell.length_b   1.000
_cell.length_c   1.000
_cell.angle_alpha   90.00
_cell.angle_beta   90.00
_cell.angle_gamma   90.00
#
_symmetry.space_group_name_H-M   'P 1'
#
loop_
_entity.id
_entity.type
_entity.pdbx_description
1 polymer ?
#
loop_
_entity_poly.entity_id
_entity_poly.type
_entity_poly.pdbx_seq_one_letter_code
_entity_poly.pdbx_strand_id
1 'polypeptide(L)'
;MNKVEILVMEAGEELDRLVATEVMGEPVPEFTPENALDLQLAGSPVKSPKGNWLCLCRYGEGDIPTWRPLPYSTDISAAWLVVEKLAEGWERDHEPISIEVMYDCGAYEAKIETWNDGKIDWNEPILSGSYNKAPEAICKAALLTRLDEIKELEE
;
A
#
# COMPACT_ATOMS: atom_id res chain seq x y z
N MET A 1 -11.20 9.21 -5.40
CA MET A 1 -11.26 7.91 -4.71
C MET A 1 -12.03 8.11 -3.42
N ASN A 2 -13.00 7.25 -3.10
CA ASN A 2 -13.76 7.32 -1.84
C ASN A 2 -13.63 6.03 -1.00
N LYS A 3 -14.08 6.08 0.26
CA LYS A 3 -13.98 4.95 1.21
C LYS A 3 -14.67 3.68 0.70
N VAL A 4 -15.83 3.80 0.05
CA VAL A 4 -16.59 2.64 -0.46
C VAL A 4 -15.84 1.97 -1.60
N GLU A 5 -15.26 2.76 -2.52
CA GLU A 5 -14.46 2.25 -3.63
C GLU A 5 -13.26 1.43 -3.13
N ILE A 6 -12.48 1.97 -2.18
CA ILE A 6 -11.30 1.28 -1.62
C ILE A 6 -11.69 -0.07 -0.98
N LEU A 7 -12.80 -0.12 -0.25
CA LEU A 7 -13.22 -1.32 0.47
C LEU A 7 -13.62 -2.46 -0.49
N VAL A 8 -14.22 -2.15 -1.63
CA VAL A 8 -14.67 -3.15 -2.63
C VAL A 8 -13.61 -3.52 -3.66
N MET A 9 -12.44 -2.85 -3.68
CA MET A 9 -11.34 -3.23 -4.56
C MET A 9 -10.81 -4.61 -4.20
N GLU A 10 -10.65 -5.47 -5.20
CA GLU A 10 -9.99 -6.77 -5.02
C GLU A 10 -8.47 -6.58 -4.86
N ALA A 11 -7.83 -7.52 -4.16
CA ALA A 11 -6.37 -7.58 -4.12
C ALA A 11 -5.80 -7.79 -5.53
N GLY A 12 -4.81 -6.98 -5.90
CA GLY A 12 -4.19 -7.04 -7.22
C GLY A 12 -3.66 -5.69 -7.69
N GLU A 13 -3.33 -5.64 -8.98
CA GLU A 13 -2.53 -4.54 -9.55
C GLU A 13 -3.16 -3.16 -9.40
N GLU A 14 -4.49 -3.03 -9.48
CA GLU A 14 -5.16 -1.74 -9.32
C GLU A 14 -5.03 -1.21 -7.89
N LEU A 15 -5.23 -2.07 -6.89
CA LEU A 15 -5.05 -1.71 -5.49
C LEU A 15 -3.57 -1.40 -5.20
N ASP A 16 -2.65 -2.21 -5.71
CA ASP A 16 -1.21 -2.02 -5.55
C ASP A 16 -0.71 -0.71 -6.18
N ARG A 17 -1.25 -0.36 -7.36
CA ARG A 17 -0.95 0.90 -8.06
C ARG A 17 -1.38 2.10 -7.22
N LEU A 18 -2.55 1.99 -6.60
CA LEU A 18 -3.07 3.04 -5.72
C LEU A 18 -2.22 3.18 -4.45
N VAL A 19 -1.82 2.06 -3.82
CA VAL A 19 -0.91 2.07 -2.67
C VAL A 19 0.44 2.71 -3.02
N ALA A 20 1.04 2.32 -4.15
CA ALA A 20 2.31 2.88 -4.61
C ALA A 20 2.24 4.41 -4.82
N THR A 21 1.12 4.88 -5.35
CA THR A 21 0.94 6.30 -5.67
C THR A 21 0.58 7.13 -4.44
N GLU A 22 -0.46 6.73 -3.70
CA GLU A 22 -1.07 7.52 -2.63
C GLU A 22 -0.38 7.30 -1.28
N VAL A 23 0.01 6.06 -0.96
CA VAL A 23 0.60 5.74 0.35
C VAL A 23 2.13 5.86 0.30
N MET A 24 2.75 5.26 -0.70
CA MET A 24 4.21 5.29 -0.85
C MET A 24 4.71 6.60 -1.50
N GLY A 25 3.81 7.38 -2.10
CA GLY A 25 4.11 8.69 -2.66
C GLY A 25 5.05 8.61 -3.88
N GLU A 26 4.94 7.57 -4.69
CA GLU A 26 5.71 7.42 -5.94
C GLU A 26 4.77 7.27 -7.13
N PRO A 27 4.66 8.27 -8.03
CA PRO A 27 3.85 8.13 -9.24
C PRO A 27 4.47 7.09 -10.19
N VAL A 28 3.65 6.57 -11.10
CA VAL A 28 4.10 5.68 -12.16
C VAL A 28 5.21 6.38 -12.97
N PRO A 29 6.39 5.77 -13.16
CA PRO A 29 7.42 6.38 -13.96
C PRO A 29 7.01 6.50 -15.45
N GLU A 30 7.32 7.65 -16.06
CA GLU A 30 6.96 7.94 -17.47
C GLU A 30 8.02 7.50 -18.48
N PHE A 31 9.20 7.09 -18.02
CA PHE A 31 10.30 6.67 -18.90
C PHE A 31 10.25 5.16 -19.16
N THR A 32 10.69 4.74 -20.34
CA THR A 32 10.87 3.32 -20.67
C THR A 32 12.35 2.98 -20.56
N PRO A 33 12.76 2.07 -19.64
CA PRO A 33 14.16 1.68 -19.52
C PRO A 33 14.66 0.95 -20.76
N GLU A 34 15.83 1.35 -21.26
CA GLU A 34 16.57 0.57 -22.25
C GLU A 34 17.06 -0.74 -21.60
N ASN A 35 16.98 -1.86 -22.32
CA ASN A 35 17.40 -3.20 -21.86
C ASN A 35 16.59 -3.78 -20.69
N ALA A 36 15.35 -3.32 -20.46
CA ALA A 36 14.48 -3.86 -19.41
C ALA A 36 14.32 -5.39 -19.47
N LEU A 37 14.16 -5.95 -20.68
CA LEU A 37 14.04 -7.39 -20.90
C LEU A 37 15.32 -8.14 -20.49
N ASP A 38 16.50 -7.68 -20.91
CA ASP A 38 17.77 -8.33 -20.59
C ASP A 38 18.03 -8.33 -19.08
N LEU A 39 17.76 -7.20 -18.42
CA LEU A 39 17.89 -7.07 -16.97
C LEU A 39 16.92 -7.97 -16.21
N GLN A 40 15.67 -8.10 -16.69
CA GLN A 40 14.72 -9.05 -16.13
C GLN A 40 15.18 -10.51 -16.31
N LEU A 41 15.67 -10.89 -17.49
CA LEU A 41 16.19 -12.24 -17.76
C LEU A 41 17.44 -12.56 -16.92
N ALA A 42 18.25 -11.56 -16.60
CA ALA A 42 19.37 -11.67 -15.67
C ALA A 42 18.94 -11.74 -14.18
N GLY A 43 17.64 -11.72 -13.88
CA GLY A 43 17.10 -11.78 -12.52
C GLY A 43 17.18 -10.46 -11.75
N SER A 44 17.44 -9.35 -12.43
CA SER A 44 17.59 -8.01 -11.83
C SER A 44 16.70 -6.99 -12.55
N PRO A 45 15.37 -7.13 -12.49
CA PRO A 45 14.45 -6.22 -13.17
C PRO A 45 14.65 -4.77 -12.70
N VAL A 46 14.42 -3.83 -13.62
CA VAL A 46 14.59 -2.40 -13.34
C VAL A 46 13.58 -1.97 -12.28
N LYS A 47 14.06 -1.24 -11.27
CA LYS A 47 13.26 -0.67 -10.19
C LYS A 47 13.11 0.84 -10.39
N SER A 48 12.00 1.41 -9.94
CA SER A 48 11.85 2.87 -9.84
C SER A 48 12.84 3.46 -8.82
N PRO A 49 13.08 4.78 -8.82
CA PRO A 49 14.00 5.42 -7.87
C PRO A 49 13.71 5.13 -6.40
N LYS A 50 12.43 5.06 -5.99
CA LYS A 50 12.05 4.68 -4.62
C LYS A 50 11.73 3.19 -4.46
N GLY A 51 11.80 2.42 -5.56
CA GLY A 51 11.65 0.97 -5.55
C GLY A 51 10.20 0.45 -5.48
N ASN A 52 9.18 1.30 -5.55
CA ASN A 52 7.77 0.88 -5.46
C ASN A 52 7.21 0.34 -6.79
N TRP A 53 7.98 0.48 -7.89
CA TRP A 53 7.63 -0.04 -9.20
C TRP A 53 8.74 -0.91 -9.77
N LEU A 54 8.33 -1.96 -10.49
CA LEU A 54 9.19 -2.81 -11.29
C LEU A 54 8.82 -2.64 -12.76
N CYS A 55 9.81 -2.44 -13.62
CA CYS A 55 9.62 -2.50 -15.06
C CYS A 55 9.72 -3.95 -15.49
N LEU A 56 8.62 -4.52 -15.98
CA LEU A 56 8.52 -5.91 -16.37
C LEU A 56 8.08 -6.04 -17.83
N CYS A 57 8.70 -6.96 -18.54
CA CYS A 57 8.31 -7.47 -19.84
C CYS A 57 7.54 -8.78 -19.64
N ARG A 58 6.26 -8.81 -20.01
CA ARG A 58 5.44 -10.04 -19.99
C ARG A 58 5.31 -10.59 -21.40
N TYR A 59 5.57 -11.88 -21.55
CA TYR A 59 5.43 -12.59 -22.82
C TYR A 59 4.04 -12.44 -23.44
N GLY A 60 2.99 -12.56 -22.63
CA GLY A 60 1.59 -12.39 -23.08
C GLY A 60 1.23 -10.97 -23.53
N GLU A 61 2.09 -9.99 -23.29
CA GLU A 61 1.90 -8.57 -23.65
C GLU A 61 2.91 -8.13 -24.73
N GLY A 62 3.58 -9.09 -25.38
CA GLY A 62 4.55 -8.81 -26.45
C GLY A 62 5.92 -8.35 -25.97
N ASP A 63 6.29 -8.69 -24.72
CA ASP A 63 7.56 -8.31 -24.08
C ASP A 63 7.79 -6.78 -24.03
N ILE A 64 6.71 -6.01 -24.05
CA ILE A 64 6.74 -4.55 -23.94
C ILE A 64 7.07 -4.17 -22.48
N PRO A 65 8.13 -3.40 -22.23
CA PRO A 65 8.48 -2.96 -20.89
C PRO A 65 7.36 -2.11 -20.28
N THR A 66 6.78 -2.58 -19.18
CA THR A 66 5.66 -1.92 -18.51
C THR A 66 5.95 -1.77 -17.02
N TRP A 67 5.71 -0.59 -16.47
CA TRP A 67 5.80 -0.36 -15.02
C TRP A 67 4.62 -1.00 -14.30
N ARG A 68 4.94 -1.88 -13.34
CA ARG A 68 3.99 -2.55 -12.46
C ARG A 68 4.35 -2.20 -11.02
N PRO A 69 3.35 -1.97 -10.16
CA PRO A 69 3.62 -1.74 -8.74
C PRO A 69 4.18 -3.01 -8.09
N LEU A 70 4.84 -2.87 -6.94
CA LEU A 70 5.10 -4.01 -6.07
C LEU A 70 3.78 -4.66 -5.62
N PRO A 71 3.77 -5.97 -5.33
CA PRO A 71 2.56 -6.72 -5.00
C PRO A 71 2.05 -6.46 -3.57
N TYR A 72 1.85 -5.21 -3.18
CA TYR A 72 1.52 -4.79 -1.81
C TYR A 72 0.32 -5.53 -1.19
N SER A 73 -0.75 -5.73 -1.96
CA SER A 73 -2.00 -6.35 -1.51
C SER A 73 -2.00 -7.87 -1.56
N THR A 74 -0.94 -8.48 -2.09
CA THR A 74 -0.86 -9.95 -2.28
C THR A 74 0.38 -10.59 -1.66
N ASP A 75 1.45 -9.84 -1.45
CA ASP A 75 2.69 -10.27 -0.80
C ASP A 75 2.89 -9.54 0.53
N ILE A 76 3.05 -10.30 1.61
CA ILE A 76 3.20 -9.73 2.95
C ILE A 76 4.50 -8.95 3.14
N SER A 77 5.58 -9.33 2.44
CA SER A 77 6.85 -8.62 2.54
C SER A 77 6.74 -7.24 1.91
N ALA A 78 6.06 -7.14 0.76
CA ALA A 78 5.73 -5.86 0.15
C ALA A 78 4.76 -5.04 1.02
N ALA A 79 3.70 -5.66 1.55
CA ALA A 79 2.75 -5.00 2.45
C ALA A 79 3.43 -4.40 3.68
N TRP A 80 4.48 -5.06 4.20
CA TRP A 80 5.21 -4.57 5.36
C TRP A 80 5.90 -3.22 5.10
N LEU A 81 6.34 -2.95 3.86
CA LEU A 81 6.87 -1.64 3.48
C LEU A 81 5.84 -0.53 3.66
N VAL A 82 4.54 -0.85 3.51
CA VAL A 82 3.44 0.08 3.78
C VAL A 82 3.34 0.38 5.27
N VAL A 83 3.46 -0.65 6.12
CA VAL A 83 3.50 -0.51 7.58
C VAL A 83 4.68 0.36 8.00
N GLU A 84 5.88 0.08 7.47
CA GLU A 84 7.08 0.89 7.74
C GLU A 84 6.89 2.34 7.26
N LYS A 85 6.27 2.54 6.10
CA LYS A 85 6.00 3.87 5.57
C LYS A 85 5.05 4.67 6.45
N LEU A 86 4.02 4.00 6.98
CA LEU A 86 3.14 4.58 7.97
C LEU A 86 3.92 4.87 9.26
N ALA A 87 4.77 3.99 9.77
CA ALA A 87 5.56 4.32 10.96
C ALA A 87 6.50 5.54 10.76
N GLU A 88 7.18 5.65 9.61
CA GLU A 88 8.11 6.75 9.28
C GLU A 88 7.44 8.14 9.25
N GLY A 89 6.21 8.21 8.71
CA GLY A 89 5.49 9.49 8.63
C GLY A 89 5.26 10.07 10.02
N TRP A 90 5.17 9.23 11.05
CA TRP A 90 4.55 9.54 12.33
C TRP A 90 5.58 9.70 13.45
N GLU A 91 6.78 9.14 13.31
CA GLU A 91 7.94 9.59 14.09
C GLU A 91 8.15 11.11 13.98
N ARG A 92 7.71 11.72 12.87
CA ARG A 92 7.75 13.16 12.67
C ARG A 92 6.69 13.93 13.45
N ASP A 93 5.54 13.31 13.71
CA ASP A 93 4.35 13.96 14.26
C ASP A 93 4.04 13.58 15.74
N HIS A 94 4.82 12.64 16.32
CA HIS A 94 4.88 12.32 17.76
C HIS A 94 3.65 11.65 18.40
N GLU A 95 2.71 11.13 17.61
CA GLU A 95 1.57 10.37 18.14
C GLU A 95 1.76 8.85 17.97
N PRO A 96 1.55 8.02 19.02
CA PRO A 96 1.65 6.57 18.91
C PRO A 96 0.59 5.99 17.96
N ILE A 97 1.01 5.08 17.06
CA ILE A 97 0.12 4.22 16.27
C ILE A 97 0.22 2.78 16.76
N SER A 98 -0.93 2.10 16.86
CA SER A 98 -0.99 0.65 16.88
C SER A 98 -1.44 0.14 15.51
N ILE A 99 -0.62 -0.73 14.89
CA ILE A 99 -1.00 -1.47 13.68
C ILE A 99 -1.18 -2.93 14.10
N GLU A 100 -2.44 -3.35 14.24
CA GLU A 100 -2.78 -4.72 14.60
C GLU A 100 -3.36 -5.44 13.38
N VAL A 101 -2.77 -6.57 13.02
CA VAL A 101 -3.34 -7.48 12.03
C VAL A 101 -3.74 -8.75 12.75
N MET A 102 -5.04 -8.93 12.93
CA MET A 102 -5.62 -10.09 13.61
C MET A 102 -6.25 -11.03 12.61
N TYR A 103 -6.19 -12.32 12.91
CA TYR A 103 -6.96 -13.34 12.20
C TYR A 103 -8.03 -13.87 13.16
N ASP A 104 -9.30 -13.58 12.87
CA ASP A 104 -10.44 -14.05 13.65
C ASP A 104 -11.50 -14.68 12.75
N CYS A 105 -12.08 -15.79 13.18
CA CYS A 105 -13.20 -16.49 12.54
C CYS A 105 -13.09 -16.69 11.01
N GLY A 106 -11.90 -16.87 10.46
CA GLY A 106 -11.70 -17.09 9.02
C GLY A 106 -11.35 -15.85 8.21
N ALA A 107 -11.09 -14.72 8.85
CA ALA A 107 -10.79 -13.46 8.18
C ALA A 107 -9.68 -12.67 8.87
N TYR A 108 -8.96 -11.89 8.07
CA TYR A 108 -8.00 -10.91 8.55
C TYR A 108 -8.69 -9.56 8.78
N GLU A 109 -8.45 -8.98 9.94
CA GLU A 109 -8.78 -7.61 10.29
C GLU A 109 -7.47 -6.84 10.48
N ALA A 110 -7.33 -5.69 9.82
CA ALA A 110 -6.23 -4.76 10.06
C ALA A 110 -6.78 -3.52 10.74
N LYS A 111 -6.29 -3.23 11.94
CA LYS A 111 -6.60 -2.03 12.71
C LYS A 111 -5.39 -1.11 12.67
N ILE A 112 -5.64 0.13 12.30
CA ILE A 112 -4.70 1.23 12.46
C ILE A 112 -5.39 2.19 13.43
N GLU A 113 -4.82 2.30 14.63
CA GLU A 113 -5.36 3.12 15.71
C GLU A 113 -4.34 4.19 16.07
N THR A 114 -4.82 5.42 16.21
CA THR A 114 -4.01 6.57 16.66
C THR A 114 -4.33 6.86 18.12
N TRP A 115 -3.31 7.23 18.88
CA TRP A 115 -3.49 7.56 20.29
C TRP A 115 -4.12 8.94 20.45
N ASN A 116 -5.16 9.04 21.28
CA ASN A 116 -5.84 10.30 21.56
C ASN A 116 -5.41 10.87 22.90
N ASP A 117 -4.49 11.84 22.88
CA ASP A 117 -4.01 12.52 24.10
C ASP A 117 -5.12 13.24 24.88
N GLY A 118 -6.17 13.69 24.18
CA GLY A 118 -7.33 14.36 24.80
C GLY A 118 -8.30 13.40 25.50
N LYS A 119 -8.29 12.11 25.15
CA LYS A 119 -9.16 11.08 25.73
C LYS A 119 -8.41 10.03 26.56
N ILE A 120 -7.07 10.03 26.53
CA ILE A 120 -6.21 9.03 27.18
C ILE A 120 -6.62 7.60 26.77
N ASP A 121 -6.93 7.41 25.48
CA ASP A 121 -7.34 6.11 24.91
C ASP A 121 -7.04 6.06 23.41
N TRP A 122 -7.12 4.87 22.81
CA TRP A 122 -7.02 4.69 21.36
C TRP A 122 -8.29 5.19 20.65
N ASN A 123 -8.12 5.82 19.48
CA ASN A 123 -9.25 6.17 18.62
C ASN A 123 -9.92 4.91 18.03
N GLU A 124 -11.18 5.03 17.59
CA GLU A 124 -11.85 3.94 16.89
C GLU A 124 -11.02 3.51 15.66
N PRO A 125 -10.88 2.20 15.41
CA PRO A 125 -10.06 1.71 14.32
C PRO A 125 -10.59 2.21 12.97
N ILE A 126 -9.69 2.80 12.17
CA ILE A 126 -10.00 3.40 10.87
C ILE A 126 -10.65 2.40 9.90
N LEU A 127 -10.32 1.11 10.09
CA LEU A 127 -10.86 -0.01 9.34
C LEU A 127 -11.35 -1.12 10.29
N SER A 128 -12.61 -1.50 10.12
CA SER A 128 -13.17 -2.77 10.61
C SER A 128 -13.72 -3.53 9.42
N GLY A 129 -13.19 -4.72 9.15
CA GLY A 129 -13.53 -5.48 7.95
C GLY A 129 -12.86 -6.85 7.90
N SER A 130 -13.54 -7.80 7.28
CA SER A 130 -13.11 -9.17 7.08
C SER A 130 -12.45 -9.29 5.70
N TYR A 131 -11.15 -9.57 5.66
CA TYR A 131 -10.38 -9.75 4.43
C TYR A 131 -9.82 -11.16 4.31
N ASN A 132 -9.68 -11.64 3.09
CA ASN A 132 -9.16 -12.99 2.84
C ASN A 132 -7.64 -13.09 3.10
N LYS A 133 -6.91 -11.96 3.08
CA LYS A 133 -5.46 -11.92 3.24
C LYS A 133 -5.01 -10.68 4.03
N ALA A 134 -4.03 -10.84 4.92
CA ALA A 134 -3.41 -9.75 5.67
C ALA A 134 -2.84 -8.60 4.81
N PRO A 135 -2.10 -8.86 3.70
CA PRO A 135 -1.57 -7.81 2.83
C PRO A 135 -2.65 -6.85 2.29
N GLU A 136 -3.80 -7.39 1.90
CA GLU A 136 -4.93 -6.62 1.40
C GLU A 136 -5.50 -5.70 2.49
N ALA A 137 -5.68 -6.24 3.71
CA ALA A 137 -6.20 -5.50 4.84
C ALA A 137 -5.28 -4.32 5.20
N ILE A 138 -3.96 -4.54 5.23
CA ILE A 138 -2.95 -3.49 5.46
C ILE A 138 -3.08 -2.38 4.42
N CYS A 139 -3.13 -2.74 3.13
CA CYS A 139 -3.20 -1.78 2.03
C CYS A 139 -4.45 -0.91 2.09
N LYS A 140 -5.62 -1.53 2.34
CA LYS A 140 -6.90 -0.82 2.44
C LYS A 140 -6.91 0.10 3.66
N ALA A 141 -6.41 -0.37 4.80
CA ALA A 141 -6.32 0.45 6.00
C ALA A 141 -5.44 1.69 5.75
N ALA A 142 -4.26 1.50 5.17
CA ALA A 142 -3.33 2.60 4.85
C ALA A 142 -3.93 3.64 3.89
N LEU A 143 -4.67 3.19 2.88
CA LEU A 143 -5.35 4.08 1.94
C LEU A 143 -6.48 4.87 2.60
N LEU A 144 -7.22 4.26 3.53
CA LEU A 144 -8.27 4.95 4.27
C LEU A 144 -7.69 6.01 5.21
N THR A 145 -6.58 5.70 5.90
CA THR A 145 -5.86 6.68 6.72
C THR A 145 -5.44 7.88 5.89
N ARG A 146 -4.83 7.67 4.70
CA ARG A 146 -4.48 8.75 3.77
C ARG A 146 -5.69 9.56 3.31
N LEU A 147 -6.81 8.91 3.06
CA LEU A 147 -8.03 9.59 2.63
C LEU A 147 -8.59 10.49 3.74
N ASP A 148 -8.48 10.09 5.00
CA ASP A 148 -8.95 10.89 6.14
C ASP A 148 -8.00 12.07 6.42
N GLU A 149 -6.67 11.88 6.32
CA GLU A 149 -5.68 12.98 6.37
C GLU A 149 -5.97 14.08 5.34
N ILE A 150 -6.29 13.69 4.09
CA ILE A 150 -6.59 14.66 3.02
C ILE A 150 -7.84 15.48 3.34
N LYS A 151 -8.88 14.86 3.93
CA LYS A 151 -10.10 15.58 4.31
C LYS A 151 -9.85 16.60 5.42
N GLU A 152 -9.05 16.25 6.43
CA GLU A 152 -8.71 17.16 7.53
C GLU A 152 -7.93 18.39 7.05
N LEU A 153 -7.15 18.28 5.97
CA LEU A 153 -6.44 19.41 5.36
C LEU A 153 -7.34 20.34 4.52
N GLU A 154 -8.53 19.89 4.14
CA GLU A 154 -9.48 20.66 3.32
C GLU A 154 -10.54 21.43 4.16
N GLU A 155 -10.61 21.19 5.47
CA GLU A 155 -11.50 21.87 6.44
C GLU A 155 -10.85 23.09 7.13
#